data_AF-A0A2Z6QIU5-F1
#
_entry.id   AF-A0A2Z6QIU5-F1
#
_cell.length_a   1.000
_cell.length_b   1.000
_cell.length_c   1.000
_cell.angle_alpha   90.00
_cell.angle_beta   90.00
_cell.angle_gamma   90.00
#
_symmetry.space_group_name_H-M   'P 1'
#
loop_
_entity.id
_entity.type
_entity.pdbx_description
1 polymer ?
#
loop_
_entity_poly.entity_id
_entity_poly.type
_entity_poly.pdbx_seq_one_letter_code
_entity_poly.pdbx_strand_id
1 'polypeptide(L)'
;MLYTLNGINNKGDGSFKGVGQRLDGAYEQELKEKLYSALKSKAEINNLSEKLVAKYSEREKEFENKASQLIASIAKVRSQLISEQKSHSKSQRELEAKYTTEIQSLKSEIKTLKRKATLTQKASSVDKDTILSLEAKVRELEGKSSDPKEIDSLRLELDRVKEDLNSKEYTIECMEKGKEASDNIYKQELDIQSSE
;
A
#
# COMPACT_ATOMS: atom_id res chain seq x y z
N MET A 1 45.48 37.44 -7.88
CA MET A 1 46.17 38.37 -6.95
C MET A 1 47.48 38.77 -7.61
N LEU A 2 47.50 39.95 -8.23
CA LEU A 2 48.63 40.54 -8.95
C LEU A 2 49.59 41.18 -7.94
N TYR A 3 50.83 40.74 -7.87
CA TYR A 3 51.85 41.46 -7.11
C TYR A 3 52.57 42.45 -8.04
N THR A 4 52.21 43.72 -7.88
CA THR A 4 52.90 44.88 -8.43
C THR A 4 54.27 45.01 -7.78
N LEU A 5 55.36 44.82 -8.53
CA LEU A 5 56.71 45.09 -8.04
C LEU A 5 56.98 46.59 -8.15
N ASN A 6 56.76 47.32 -7.06
CA ASN A 6 56.98 48.75 -6.97
C ASN A 6 58.35 49.02 -6.32
N GLY A 7 59.22 49.75 -7.03
CA GLY A 7 60.25 50.62 -6.46
C GLY A 7 61.55 50.00 -5.93
N ILE A 8 62.59 49.96 -6.78
CA ILE A 8 63.97 50.23 -6.35
C ILE A 8 64.56 51.27 -7.29
N ASN A 9 64.38 52.55 -6.95
CA ASN A 9 65.04 53.67 -7.61
C ASN A 9 66.31 54.00 -6.81
N ASN A 10 67.37 53.22 -7.02
CA ASN A 10 68.70 53.55 -6.48
C ASN A 10 69.44 54.40 -7.50
N LYS A 11 69.38 55.73 -7.32
CA LYS A 11 70.33 56.66 -7.93
C LYS A 11 71.68 56.50 -7.22
N GLY A 12 72.52 55.61 -7.72
CA GLY A 12 73.95 55.55 -7.41
C GLY A 12 74.72 56.02 -8.63
N ASP A 13 75.31 57.21 -8.53
CA ASP A 13 76.20 57.86 -9.49
C ASP A 13 77.63 57.29 -9.45
N GLY A 14 77.74 55.98 -9.24
CA GLY A 14 78.99 55.24 -9.39
C GLY A 14 79.26 54.98 -10.87
N SER A 15 80.18 55.75 -11.45
CA SER A 15 80.80 55.47 -12.75
C SER A 15 81.40 54.05 -12.76
N PHE A 16 80.62 53.05 -13.20
CA PHE A 16 81.13 51.71 -13.51
C PHE A 16 81.89 51.76 -14.84
N LYS A 17 83.07 52.36 -14.81
CA LYS A 17 84.09 52.26 -15.86
C LYS A 17 84.82 50.93 -15.64
N GLY A 18 84.17 49.84 -16.05
CA GLY A 18 84.67 48.49 -15.84
C GLY A 18 84.41 47.64 -17.07
N VAL A 19 85.33 47.74 -18.04
CA VAL A 19 85.72 46.71 -19.00
C VAL A 19 84.56 45.86 -19.54
N GLY A 20 84.06 46.22 -20.73
CA GLY A 20 83.28 45.31 -21.55
C GLY A 20 84.14 44.10 -21.92
N GLN A 21 84.17 43.11 -21.02
CA GLN A 21 84.70 41.78 -21.29
C GLN A 21 83.79 41.18 -22.35
N ARG A 22 84.24 41.19 -23.60
CA ARG A 22 83.74 40.24 -24.60
C ARG A 22 83.97 38.86 -23.98
N LEU A 23 82.89 38.23 -23.54
CA LEU A 23 82.96 36.85 -23.10
C LEU A 23 83.45 36.03 -24.29
N ASP A 24 84.42 35.16 -24.04
CA ASP A 24 85.01 34.31 -25.07
C ASP A 24 83.89 33.56 -25.83
N GLY A 25 83.98 33.50 -27.16
CA GLY A 25 82.83 33.17 -28.02
C GLY A 25 82.16 31.81 -27.72
N ALA A 26 82.90 30.89 -27.10
CA ALA A 26 82.38 29.59 -26.66
C ALA A 26 81.35 29.69 -25.52
N TYR A 27 81.57 30.56 -24.54
CA TYR A 27 80.67 30.69 -23.39
C TYR A 27 79.34 31.34 -23.77
N GLU A 28 79.37 32.38 -24.63
CA GLU A 28 78.13 33.00 -25.13
C GLU A 28 77.29 32.03 -25.96
N GLN A 29 77.94 31.16 -26.74
CA GLN A 29 77.27 30.14 -27.54
C GLN A 29 76.59 29.08 -26.66
N GLU A 30 77.28 28.58 -25.64
CA GLU A 30 76.72 27.61 -24.69
C GLU A 30 75.49 28.17 -23.95
N LEU A 31 75.55 29.45 -23.55
CA LEU A 31 74.42 30.11 -22.89
C LEU A 31 73.20 30.22 -23.83
N LYS A 32 73.41 30.54 -25.11
CA LYS A 32 72.32 30.61 -26.10
C LYS A 32 71.64 29.26 -26.30
N GLU A 33 72.41 28.17 -26.39
CA GLU A 33 71.87 26.83 -26.57
C GLU A 33 71.07 26.34 -25.36
N LYS A 34 71.57 26.62 -24.14
CA LYS A 34 70.84 26.33 -22.90
C LYS A 34 69.53 27.12 -22.82
N LEU A 35 69.55 28.41 -23.15
CA LEU A 35 68.35 29.24 -23.16
C LEU A 35 67.33 28.75 -24.20
N TYR A 36 67.78 28.41 -25.41
CA TYR A 36 66.90 27.89 -26.46
C TYR A 36 66.25 26.57 -26.03
N SER A 37 67.04 25.64 -25.48
CA SER A 37 66.55 24.35 -24.99
C SER A 37 65.56 24.52 -23.83
N ALA A 38 65.85 25.43 -22.90
CA ALA A 38 64.96 25.76 -21.80
C ALA A 38 63.62 26.34 -22.29
N LEU A 39 63.65 27.29 -23.23
CA LEU A 39 62.44 27.87 -23.84
C LEU A 39 61.61 26.82 -24.57
N LYS A 40 62.26 25.94 -25.33
CA LYS A 40 61.59 24.81 -26.02
C LYS A 40 60.91 23.88 -25.01
N SER A 41 61.62 23.46 -23.96
CA SER A 41 61.05 22.61 -22.91
C SER A 41 59.87 23.26 -22.20
N LYS A 42 59.93 24.58 -21.95
CA LYS A 42 58.84 25.34 -21.34
C LYS A 42 57.59 25.37 -22.22
N ALA A 43 57.77 25.52 -23.54
CA ALA A 43 56.66 25.49 -24.49
C ALA A 43 55.98 24.10 -24.52
N GLU A 44 56.77 23.02 -24.50
CA GLU A 44 56.26 21.64 -24.42
C GLU A 44 55.49 21.40 -23.11
N ILE A 45 56.03 21.85 -21.97
CA ILE A 45 55.34 21.76 -20.66
C ILE A 45 54.00 22.52 -20.70
N ASN A 46 53.98 23.74 -21.25
CA ASN A 46 52.74 24.51 -21.38
C ASN A 46 51.70 23.77 -22.24
N ASN A 47 52.11 23.21 -23.39
CA ASN A 47 51.20 22.44 -24.24
C ASN A 47 50.63 21.21 -23.53
N LEU A 48 51.45 20.48 -22.76
CA LEU A 48 51.00 19.35 -21.97
C LEU A 48 50.06 19.79 -20.84
N SER A 49 50.35 20.91 -20.18
CA SER A 49 49.49 21.50 -19.15
C SER A 49 48.11 21.87 -19.71
N GLU A 50 48.05 22.51 -20.88
CA GLU A 50 46.80 22.85 -21.56
C GLU A 50 45.98 21.60 -21.91
N LYS A 51 46.62 20.57 -22.48
CA LYS A 51 45.98 19.28 -22.77
C LYS A 51 45.44 18.60 -21.51
N LEU A 52 46.18 18.67 -20.41
CA LEU A 52 45.77 18.10 -19.13
C LEU A 52 44.53 18.82 -18.58
N VAL A 53 44.54 20.15 -18.59
CA VAL A 53 43.38 20.97 -18.17
C VAL A 53 42.15 20.64 -19.01
N ALA A 54 42.27 20.60 -20.34
CA ALA A 54 41.15 20.26 -21.23
C ALA A 54 40.54 18.89 -20.90
N LYS A 55 41.39 17.88 -20.67
CA LYS A 55 40.96 16.52 -20.32
C LYS A 55 40.21 16.48 -18.98
N TYR A 56 40.65 17.24 -17.99
CA TYR A 56 39.94 17.33 -16.70
C TYR A 56 38.62 18.08 -16.83
N SER A 57 38.57 19.19 -17.57
CA SER A 57 37.32 19.93 -17.80
C SER A 57 36.27 19.10 -18.54
N GLU A 58 36.68 18.30 -19.53
CA GLU A 58 35.76 17.41 -20.25
C GLU A 58 35.18 16.34 -19.34
N ARG A 59 36.04 15.71 -18.52
CA ARG A 59 35.63 14.70 -17.54
C ARG A 59 34.69 15.27 -16.47
N GLU A 60 34.96 16.49 -15.99
CA GLU A 60 34.11 17.18 -15.02
C GLU A 60 32.69 17.36 -15.57
N LYS A 61 32.56 17.87 -16.80
CA LYS A 61 31.26 18.00 -17.48
C LYS A 61 30.55 16.66 -17.69
N GLU A 62 31.29 15.60 -18.00
CA GLU A 62 30.72 14.26 -18.13
C GLU A 62 30.13 13.76 -16.81
N PHE A 63 30.84 13.97 -15.69
CA PHE A 63 30.34 13.63 -14.36
C PHE A 63 29.12 14.45 -13.97
N GLU A 64 29.13 15.76 -14.21
CA GLU A 64 27.97 16.63 -13.95
C GLU A 64 26.73 16.18 -14.74
N ASN A 65 26.90 15.83 -16.02
CA ASN A 65 25.81 15.31 -16.84
C ASN A 65 25.27 13.98 -16.30
N LYS A 66 26.15 13.04 -15.93
CA LYS A 66 25.75 11.75 -15.34
C LYS A 66 25.04 11.93 -14.00
N ALA A 67 25.54 12.82 -13.15
CA ALA A 67 24.90 13.15 -11.87
C ALA A 67 23.49 13.73 -12.10
N SER A 68 23.33 14.63 -13.07
CA SER A 68 22.05 15.23 -13.43
C SER A 68 21.04 14.18 -13.94
N GLN A 69 21.48 13.27 -14.82
CA GLN A 69 20.65 12.17 -15.30
C GLN A 69 20.22 11.22 -14.17
N LEU A 70 21.13 10.93 -13.24
CA LEU A 70 20.85 10.08 -12.09
C LEU A 70 19.82 10.75 -11.15
N ILE A 71 19.99 12.03 -10.83
CA ILE A 71 19.04 12.81 -10.02
C ILE A 71 17.65 12.81 -10.65
N ALA A 72 17.55 13.05 -11.96
CA ALA A 72 16.29 13.04 -12.69
C ALA A 72 15.62 11.65 -12.64
N SER A 73 16.40 10.58 -12.83
CA SER A 73 15.91 9.20 -12.77
C SER A 73 15.41 8.83 -11.36
N ILE A 74 16.16 9.21 -10.32
CA ILE A 74 15.78 9.02 -8.92
C ILE A 74 14.47 9.78 -8.61
N ALA A 75 14.35 11.03 -9.04
CA ALA A 75 13.14 11.82 -8.82
C ALA A 75 11.91 11.18 -9.48
N LYS A 76 12.05 10.62 -10.69
CA LYS A 76 10.99 9.90 -11.39
C LYS A 76 10.56 8.64 -10.63
N VAL A 77 11.52 7.79 -10.26
CA VAL A 77 11.24 6.55 -9.50
C VAL A 77 10.58 6.86 -8.16
N ARG A 78 11.08 7.86 -7.44
CA ARG A 78 10.50 8.28 -6.16
C ARG A 78 9.05 8.74 -6.31
N SER A 79 8.74 9.51 -7.36
CA SER A 79 7.38 9.98 -7.62
C SER A 79 6.43 8.81 -7.93
N GLN A 80 6.90 7.83 -8.72
CA GLN A 80 6.14 6.62 -9.01
C GLN A 80 5.85 5.81 -7.74
N LEU A 81 6.88 5.56 -6.93
CA LEU A 81 6.75 4.83 -5.67
C LEU A 81 5.72 5.48 -4.72
N ILE A 82 5.76 6.81 -4.57
CA ILE A 82 4.81 7.55 -3.73
C ILE A 82 3.38 7.42 -4.27
N SER A 83 3.20 7.52 -5.59
CA SER A 83 1.89 7.39 -6.23
C SER A 83 1.29 5.99 -6.02
N GLU A 84 2.09 4.95 -6.25
CA GLU A 84 1.67 3.56 -6.06
C GLU A 84 1.31 3.28 -4.59
N GLN A 85 2.14 3.71 -3.65
CA GLN A 85 1.85 3.57 -2.21
C GLN A 85 0.54 4.25 -1.81
N LYS A 86 0.29 5.46 -2.31
CA LYS A 86 -0.94 6.20 -2.01
C LYS A 86 -2.18 5.50 -2.60
N SER A 87 -2.06 4.96 -3.80
CA SER A 87 -3.13 4.20 -4.46
C SER A 87 -3.45 2.92 -3.67
N HIS A 88 -2.42 2.14 -3.30
CA HIS A 88 -2.58 0.92 -2.51
C HIS A 88 -3.27 1.20 -1.17
N SER A 89 -2.80 2.20 -0.42
CA SER A 89 -3.41 2.61 0.86
C SER A 89 -4.87 3.04 0.70
N LYS A 90 -5.23 3.70 -0.41
CA LYS A 90 -6.60 4.10 -0.68
C LYS A 90 -7.49 2.88 -0.95
N SER A 91 -7.06 1.99 -1.83
CA SER A 91 -7.78 0.75 -2.15
C SER A 91 -8.01 -0.11 -0.90
N GLN A 92 -6.97 -0.26 -0.07
CA GLN A 92 -7.08 -0.99 1.20
C GLN A 92 -8.12 -0.39 2.14
N ARG A 93 -8.11 0.94 2.34
CA ARG A 93 -9.11 1.60 3.19
C ARG A 93 -10.53 1.48 2.63
N GLU A 94 -10.69 1.55 1.32
CA GLU A 94 -12.00 1.34 0.67
C GLU A 94 -12.51 -0.09 0.90
N LEU A 95 -11.63 -1.09 0.81
CA LEU A 95 -11.96 -2.48 1.07
C LEU A 95 -12.34 -2.71 2.55
N GLU A 96 -11.53 -2.20 3.48
CA GLU A 96 -11.77 -2.29 4.93
C GLU A 96 -13.11 -1.62 5.30
N ALA A 97 -13.42 -0.46 4.72
CA ALA A 97 -14.69 0.22 4.94
C ALA A 97 -15.88 -0.61 4.43
N LYS A 98 -15.78 -1.17 3.22
CA LYS A 98 -16.83 -2.03 2.63
C LYS A 98 -17.12 -3.23 3.53
N TYR A 99 -16.10 -4.00 3.88
CA TYR A 99 -16.30 -5.17 4.75
C TYR A 99 -16.79 -4.79 6.14
N THR A 100 -16.32 -3.67 6.71
CA THR A 100 -16.83 -3.18 8.00
C THR A 100 -18.33 -2.90 7.94
N THR A 101 -18.80 -2.24 6.89
CA THR A 101 -20.24 -1.96 6.71
C THR A 101 -21.06 -3.23 6.49
N GLU A 102 -20.54 -4.19 5.73
CA GLU A 102 -21.21 -5.45 5.45
C GLU A 102 -21.30 -6.33 6.70
N ILE A 103 -20.23 -6.42 7.50
CA ILE A 103 -20.23 -7.09 8.81
C ILE A 103 -21.29 -6.48 9.74
N GLN A 104 -21.39 -5.15 9.79
CA GLN A 104 -22.39 -4.47 10.61
C GLN A 104 -23.82 -4.77 10.12
N SER A 105 -24.04 -4.76 8.81
CA SER A 105 -25.32 -5.10 8.18
C SER A 105 -25.73 -6.54 8.53
N LEU A 106 -24.86 -7.51 8.26
CA LEU A 106 -25.10 -8.93 8.53
C LEU A 106 -25.37 -9.19 10.02
N LYS A 107 -24.62 -8.52 10.92
CA LYS A 107 -24.86 -8.62 12.36
C LYS A 107 -26.27 -8.16 12.74
N SER A 108 -26.78 -7.10 12.11
CA SER A 108 -28.14 -6.59 12.35
C SER A 108 -29.21 -7.52 11.78
N GLU A 109 -28.95 -8.13 10.62
CA GLU A 109 -29.82 -9.10 9.97
C GLU A 109 -29.93 -10.38 10.79
N ILE A 110 -28.80 -10.96 11.21
CA ILE A 110 -28.75 -12.12 12.11
C ILE A 110 -29.55 -11.87 13.39
N LYS A 111 -29.41 -10.68 13.99
CA LYS A 111 -30.18 -10.30 15.19
C LYS A 111 -31.69 -10.28 14.92
N THR A 112 -32.10 -9.86 13.74
CA THR A 112 -33.51 -9.81 13.33
C THR A 112 -34.06 -11.21 13.04
N LEU A 113 -33.31 -12.02 12.28
CA LEU A 113 -33.66 -13.41 11.98
C LEU A 113 -33.78 -14.25 13.25
N LYS A 114 -32.85 -14.10 14.20
CA LYS A 114 -32.93 -14.79 15.50
C LYS A 114 -34.23 -14.48 16.24
N ARG A 115 -34.68 -13.22 16.23
CA ARG A 115 -35.96 -12.83 16.86
C ARG A 115 -37.16 -13.45 16.14
N LYS A 116 -37.16 -13.43 14.80
CA LYS A 116 -38.21 -14.05 13.99
C LYS A 116 -38.33 -15.55 14.29
N ALA A 117 -37.21 -16.27 14.30
CA ALA A 117 -37.18 -17.69 14.63
C ALA A 117 -37.80 -17.99 16.01
N THR A 118 -37.43 -17.22 17.04
CA THR A 118 -38.02 -17.38 18.38
C THR A 118 -39.53 -17.09 18.40
N LEU A 119 -40.01 -16.10 17.64
CA LEU A 119 -41.44 -15.80 17.55
C LEU A 119 -42.21 -16.91 16.83
N THR A 120 -41.68 -17.43 15.72
CA THR A 120 -42.28 -18.56 14.99
C THR A 120 -42.36 -19.81 15.88
N GLN A 121 -41.29 -20.10 16.63
CA GLN A 121 -41.27 -21.24 17.56
C GLN A 121 -42.33 -21.09 18.67
N LYS A 122 -42.49 -19.88 19.23
CA LYS A 122 -43.54 -19.60 20.22
C LYS A 122 -44.94 -19.73 19.64
N ALA A 123 -45.17 -19.21 18.43
CA ALA A 123 -46.46 -19.34 17.76
C ALA A 123 -46.82 -20.81 17.50
N SER A 124 -45.86 -21.61 17.01
CA SER A 124 -46.04 -23.04 16.80
C SER A 124 -46.41 -23.79 18.09
N SER A 125 -45.82 -23.43 19.24
CA SER A 125 -46.21 -24.00 20.53
C SER A 125 -47.67 -23.71 20.89
N VAL A 126 -48.15 -22.49 20.64
CA VAL A 126 -49.54 -22.09 20.91
C VAL A 126 -50.53 -22.82 20.00
N ASP A 127 -50.16 -23.03 18.72
CA ASP A 127 -50.98 -23.80 17.78
C ASP A 127 -51.08 -25.27 18.21
N LYS A 128 -49.99 -25.87 18.73
CA LYS A 128 -49.99 -27.22 19.32
C LYS A 128 -50.98 -27.33 20.48
N ASP A 129 -50.99 -26.36 21.39
CA ASP A 129 -51.95 -26.31 22.51
C ASP A 129 -53.40 -26.16 22.01
N THR A 130 -53.61 -25.35 20.97
CA THR A 130 -54.92 -25.13 20.34
C THR A 130 -55.46 -26.41 19.68
N ILE A 131 -54.60 -27.14 18.97
CA ILE A 131 -54.93 -28.45 18.36
C ILE A 131 -55.37 -29.44 19.44
N LEU A 132 -54.61 -29.57 20.54
CA LEU A 132 -54.98 -30.45 21.65
C LEU A 132 -56.35 -30.08 22.25
N SER A 133 -56.64 -28.78 22.39
CA SER A 133 -57.94 -28.30 22.87
C SER A 133 -59.08 -28.62 21.90
N LEU A 134 -58.88 -28.46 20.59
CA LEU A 134 -59.88 -28.77 19.57
C LEU A 134 -60.13 -30.29 19.47
N GLU A 135 -59.09 -31.10 19.53
CA GLU A 135 -59.21 -32.57 19.56
C GLU A 135 -60.02 -33.07 20.77
N ALA A 136 -59.79 -32.47 21.94
CA ALA A 136 -60.55 -32.79 23.14
C ALA A 136 -62.05 -32.44 22.98
N LYS A 137 -62.35 -31.26 22.42
CA LYS A 137 -63.74 -30.83 22.16
C LYS A 137 -64.46 -31.73 21.15
N VAL A 138 -63.80 -32.09 20.04
CA VAL A 138 -64.36 -33.00 19.03
C VAL A 138 -64.72 -34.35 19.67
N ARG A 139 -63.80 -34.94 20.44
CA ARG A 139 -64.04 -36.23 21.12
C ARG A 139 -65.17 -36.15 22.15
N GLU A 140 -65.25 -35.04 22.88
CA GLU A 140 -66.32 -34.82 23.87
C GLU A 140 -67.70 -34.74 23.20
N LEU A 141 -67.82 -34.01 22.08
CA LEU A 141 -69.07 -33.82 21.35
C LEU A 141 -69.52 -35.11 20.61
N GLU A 142 -68.57 -35.88 20.08
CA GLU A 142 -68.84 -37.20 19.50
C GLU A 142 -69.47 -38.17 20.52
N GLY A 143 -69.10 -38.08 21.79
CA GLY A 143 -69.67 -38.90 22.86
C GLY A 143 -71.05 -38.45 23.37
N LYS A 144 -71.48 -37.22 23.05
CA LYS A 144 -72.69 -36.57 23.62
C LYS A 144 -73.88 -36.47 22.65
N SER A 145 -73.86 -37.20 21.53
CA SER A 145 -74.87 -37.09 20.45
C SER A 145 -75.18 -35.65 20.04
N SER A 146 -74.13 -34.83 19.88
CA SER A 146 -74.26 -33.42 19.49
C SER A 146 -74.60 -33.25 18.00
N ASP A 147 -74.99 -32.04 17.58
CA ASP A 147 -75.34 -31.75 16.18
C ASP A 147 -74.15 -32.09 15.25
N PRO A 148 -74.33 -32.98 14.25
CA PRO A 148 -73.27 -33.33 13.32
C PRO A 148 -72.59 -32.13 12.65
N LYS A 149 -73.34 -31.04 12.39
CA LYS A 149 -72.79 -29.83 11.75
C LYS A 149 -71.76 -29.10 12.61
N GLU A 150 -71.93 -29.13 13.93
CA GLU A 150 -70.99 -28.50 14.87
C GLU A 150 -69.67 -29.28 14.90
N ILE A 151 -69.76 -30.61 14.93
CA ILE A 151 -68.60 -31.52 14.88
C ILE A 151 -67.84 -31.33 13.56
N ASP A 152 -68.53 -31.28 12.43
CA ASP A 152 -67.91 -31.12 11.11
C ASP A 152 -67.20 -29.76 10.97
N SER A 153 -67.77 -28.68 11.52
CA SER A 153 -67.13 -27.36 11.53
C SER A 153 -65.83 -27.36 12.35
N LEU A 154 -65.82 -28.00 13.53
CA LEU A 154 -64.63 -28.12 14.38
C LEU A 154 -63.55 -28.99 13.74
N ARG A 155 -63.92 -30.07 13.04
CA ARG A 155 -62.97 -30.88 12.26
C ARG A 155 -62.31 -30.08 11.15
N LEU A 156 -63.08 -29.26 10.42
CA LEU A 156 -62.54 -28.38 9.37
C LEU A 156 -61.59 -27.31 9.95
N GLU A 157 -61.90 -26.76 11.12
CA GLU A 157 -60.99 -25.85 11.84
C GLU A 157 -59.71 -26.56 12.28
N LEU A 158 -59.84 -27.76 12.86
CA LEU A 158 -58.71 -28.58 13.29
C LEU A 158 -57.76 -28.93 12.14
N ASP A 159 -58.31 -29.35 10.99
CA ASP A 159 -57.52 -29.69 9.81
C ASP A 159 -56.74 -28.48 9.28
N ARG A 160 -57.36 -27.29 9.24
CA ARG A 160 -56.67 -26.04 8.86
C ARG A 160 -55.54 -25.68 9.81
N VAL A 161 -55.75 -25.78 11.12
CA VAL A 161 -54.71 -25.46 12.12
C VAL A 161 -53.57 -26.49 12.05
N LYS A 162 -53.87 -27.76 11.80
CA LYS A 162 -52.86 -28.81 11.61
C LYS A 162 -51.99 -28.58 10.37
N GLU A 163 -52.59 -28.17 9.25
CA GLU A 163 -51.86 -27.88 8.02
C GLU A 163 -50.93 -26.67 8.19
N ASP A 164 -51.41 -25.60 8.82
CA ASP A 164 -50.61 -24.41 9.14
C ASP A 164 -49.45 -24.73 10.12
N LEU A 165 -49.71 -25.54 11.16
CA LEU A 165 -48.68 -26.00 12.07
C LEU A 165 -47.60 -26.81 11.34
N ASN A 166 -47.99 -27.72 10.44
CA ASN A 166 -47.04 -28.53 9.67
C ASN A 166 -46.12 -27.67 8.78
N SER A 167 -46.66 -26.60 8.17
CA SER A 167 -45.86 -25.62 7.43
C SER A 167 -44.85 -24.87 8.32
N LYS A 168 -45.29 -24.46 9.52
CA LYS A 168 -44.42 -23.81 10.52
C LYS A 168 -43.34 -24.76 11.03
N GLU A 169 -43.65 -26.04 11.24
CA GLU A 169 -42.71 -27.06 11.72
C GLU A 169 -41.63 -27.35 10.69
N TYR A 170 -41.99 -27.48 9.40
CA TYR A 170 -41.02 -27.56 8.30
C TYR A 170 -40.08 -26.34 8.28
N THR A 171 -40.65 -25.14 8.46
CA THR A 171 -39.85 -23.90 8.50
C THR A 171 -38.86 -23.89 9.67
N ILE A 172 -39.28 -24.35 10.85
CA ILE A 172 -38.41 -24.47 12.04
C ILE A 172 -37.30 -25.49 11.80
N GLU A 173 -37.62 -26.67 11.23
CA GLU A 173 -36.65 -27.71 10.91
C GLU A 173 -35.53 -27.18 9.99
N CYS A 174 -35.90 -26.44 8.94
CA CYS A 174 -34.93 -25.80 8.05
C CYS A 174 -34.02 -24.81 8.78
N MET A 175 -34.58 -24.03 9.72
CA MET A 175 -33.79 -23.08 10.52
C MET A 175 -32.82 -23.79 11.48
N GLU A 176 -33.21 -24.90 12.09
CA GLU A 176 -32.36 -25.69 12.99
C GLU A 176 -31.18 -26.33 12.24
N LYS A 177 -31.44 -26.93 11.07
CA LYS A 177 -30.39 -27.46 10.20
C LYS A 177 -29.42 -26.37 9.74
N GLY A 178 -29.94 -25.19 9.40
CA GLY A 178 -29.11 -24.04 9.05
C GLY A 178 -28.20 -23.59 10.20
N LYS A 179 -28.71 -23.61 11.44
CA LYS A 179 -27.92 -23.29 12.63
C LYS A 179 -26.81 -24.32 12.88
N GLU A 180 -27.13 -25.61 12.79
CA GLU A 180 -26.14 -26.69 12.95
C GLU A 180 -25.01 -26.58 11.92
N ALA A 181 -25.36 -26.34 10.65
CA ALA A 181 -24.37 -26.12 9.60
C ALA A 181 -23.47 -24.92 9.90
N SER A 182 -24.05 -23.80 10.37
CA SER A 182 -23.30 -22.60 10.74
C SER A 182 -22.34 -22.86 11.91
N ASP A 183 -22.79 -23.56 12.95
CA ASP A 183 -21.97 -23.89 14.13
C ASP A 183 -20.79 -24.81 13.74
N ASN A 184 -21.02 -25.72 12.79
CA ASN A 184 -19.97 -26.60 12.26
C ASN A 184 -18.93 -25.84 11.43
N ILE A 185 -19.37 -24.95 10.53
CA ILE A 185 -18.46 -24.09 9.75
C ILE A 185 -17.59 -23.24 10.68
N TYR A 186 -18.20 -22.61 11.70
CA TYR A 186 -17.48 -21.77 12.65
C TYR A 186 -16.38 -22.53 13.40
N LYS A 187 -16.64 -23.78 13.80
CA LYS A 187 -15.63 -24.63 14.45
C LYS A 187 -14.46 -24.96 13.51
N GLN A 188 -14.74 -25.32 12.26
CA GLN A 188 -13.70 -25.60 11.27
C GLN A 188 -12.79 -24.38 11.04
N GLU A 189 -13.38 -23.18 10.95
CA GLU A 189 -12.63 -21.93 10.77
C GLU A 189 -11.69 -21.64 11.97
N LEU A 190 -12.16 -21.89 13.20
CA LEU A 190 -11.34 -21.74 14.41
C LEU A 190 -10.17 -22.74 14.45
N ASP A 191 -10.41 -23.98 14.05
CA ASP A 191 -9.37 -25.02 14.02
C ASP A 191 -8.27 -24.70 13.00
N ILE A 192 -8.64 -24.12 11.84
CA ILE A 192 -7.69 -23.63 10.83
C ILE A 192 -6.82 -22.50 11.42
N GLN A 193 -7.44 -21.50 12.06
CA GLN A 193 -6.72 -20.36 12.63
C GLN A 193 -5.84 -20.71 13.84
N SER A 194 -6.17 -21.76 14.59
CA SER A 194 -5.36 -22.22 15.72
C SER A 194 -4.14 -23.07 15.30
N SER A 195 -4.04 -23.42 14.01
CA SER A 195 -2.97 -24.27 13.46
C SER A 195 -1.87 -23.47 12.73
N GLU A 196 -2.02 -22.14 12.61
CA GLU A 196 -0.99 -21.18 12.17
C GLU A 196 -0.23 -20.56 13.36
#